data_AF-A0AAN9A161-F1
#
_entry.id   AF-A0AAN9A161-F1
#
_cell.length_a   1.000
_cell.length_b   1.000
_cell.length_c   1.000
_cell.angle_alpha   90.00
_cell.angle_beta   90.00
_cell.angle_gamma   90.00
#
_symmetry.space_group_name_H-M   'P 1'
#
loop_
_entity.id
_entity.type
_entity.pdbx_description
1 polymer ?
#
loop_
_entity_poly.entity_id
_entity_poly.type
_entity_poly.pdbx_seq_one_letter_code
_entity_poly.pdbx_strand_id
1 'polypeptide(L)'
;MKLQLFVRLCSLSLYILLCQANLSRIYKVLYNGGQKVIGSYTLHKTVSNVRCANICYNTPGCWLYTWDTVNKECQVLDFLDDLITTGPAPSTLRTYYVDSINDKKIIETPSTSTWTQSNDSCSSMGGRLFLPEDNTYCYILNHVFGENRLFIGMWRFPSDTTVWYNMDGQTTFPRPAWGPGQPNNYYGKQYYGSCSNGMVDDVSITYINKGICEV
;
A
#
# COMPACT_ATOMS: atom_id res chain seq x y z
N MET A 1 4.74 37.32 -32.28
CA MET A 1 3.52 37.41 -31.44
C MET A 1 2.55 36.33 -31.90
N LYS A 2 2.16 35.43 -30.97
CA LYS A 2 1.08 34.41 -30.93
C LYS A 2 0.63 33.71 -32.25
N LEU A 3 0.70 32.38 -32.44
CA LEU A 3 0.15 31.19 -31.74
C LEU A 3 -1.10 30.61 -32.46
N GLN A 4 -0.96 29.36 -32.94
CA GLN A 4 -1.98 28.27 -33.09
C GLN A 4 -3.07 28.40 -34.19
N LEU A 5 -3.53 27.32 -34.85
CA LEU A 5 -3.90 26.01 -34.29
C LEU A 5 -3.69 24.82 -35.28
N PHE A 6 -3.28 23.69 -34.68
CA PHE A 6 -3.09 22.35 -35.24
C PHE A 6 -4.40 21.62 -35.56
N VAL A 7 -4.49 20.98 -36.73
CA VAL A 7 -5.13 19.65 -36.90
C VAL A 7 -4.48 18.94 -38.09
N ARG A 8 -3.88 17.75 -37.87
CA ARG A 8 -4.25 16.48 -38.55
C ARG A 8 -3.13 15.43 -38.52
N LEU A 9 -3.56 14.25 -38.05
CA LEU A 9 -3.36 12.92 -38.62
C LEU A 9 -1.91 12.41 -38.69
N CYS A 10 -1.60 11.51 -37.76
CA CYS A 10 -0.55 10.50 -37.93
C CYS A 10 -0.88 9.65 -39.16
N SER A 11 -0.04 9.73 -40.19
CA SER A 11 -0.01 8.79 -41.31
C SER A 11 1.29 7.99 -41.25
N LEU A 12 1.19 6.74 -41.69
CA LEU A 12 2.18 5.69 -41.62
C LEU A 12 3.54 6.11 -42.22
N SER A 13 4.62 5.88 -41.48
CA SER A 13 5.87 5.30 -41.98
C SER A 13 6.87 5.09 -40.85
N LEU A 14 7.20 3.83 -40.60
CA LEU A 14 8.54 3.34 -40.28
C LEU A 14 9.36 4.14 -39.24
N TYR A 15 8.86 4.33 -38.03
CA TYR A 15 9.62 4.50 -36.78
C TYR A 15 8.60 4.51 -35.64
N ILE A 16 8.20 3.34 -35.14
CA ILE A 16 7.44 3.29 -33.88
C ILE A 16 8.48 3.41 -32.76
N LEU A 17 8.84 4.67 -32.48
CA LEU A 17 9.13 5.07 -31.11
C LEU A 17 7.98 4.56 -30.27
N LEU A 18 8.28 3.69 -29.31
CA LEU A 18 7.37 3.38 -28.21
C LEU A 18 6.97 4.72 -27.57
N CYS A 19 5.75 5.14 -27.88
CA CYS A 19 5.08 6.24 -27.20
C CYS A 19 5.05 5.86 -25.73
N GLN A 20 5.88 6.53 -24.93
CA GLN A 20 5.91 6.35 -23.48
C GLN A 20 4.53 6.66 -22.94
N ALA A 21 3.79 5.60 -22.58
CA ALA A 21 2.66 5.74 -21.67
C ALA A 21 3.24 6.20 -20.33
N ASN A 22 3.21 7.52 -20.12
CA ASN A 22 3.38 8.15 -18.82
C ASN A 22 2.20 7.69 -17.94
N LEU A 23 2.34 6.50 -17.34
CA LEU A 23 1.62 6.19 -16.12
C LEU A 23 2.27 7.06 -15.04
N SER A 24 1.56 8.09 -14.62
CA SER A 24 1.81 8.81 -13.38
C SER A 24 1.66 7.83 -12.20
N ARG A 25 2.67 7.00 -11.98
CA ARG A 25 2.84 6.17 -10.79
C ARG A 25 3.17 7.13 -9.65
N ILE A 26 2.30 7.22 -8.67
CA ILE A 26 2.49 8.16 -7.56
C ILE A 26 3.42 7.48 -6.56
N TYR A 27 4.70 7.81 -6.62
CA TYR A 27 5.67 7.41 -5.61
C TYR A 27 5.62 8.44 -4.47
N LYS A 28 5.00 8.15 -3.32
CA LYS A 28 5.27 9.02 -2.16
C LYS A 28 6.53 8.55 -1.44
N VAL A 29 7.27 9.55 -1.00
CA VAL A 29 8.45 9.36 -0.19
C VAL A 29 8.00 9.08 1.24
N LEU A 30 8.32 7.90 1.78
CA LEU A 30 8.26 7.65 3.21
C LEU A 30 9.54 8.22 3.83
N TYR A 31 9.52 9.51 4.14
CA TYR A 31 10.59 10.13 4.93
C TYR A 31 9.96 10.63 6.23
N ASN A 32 10.20 9.92 7.33
CA ASN A 32 9.92 10.46 8.64
C ASN A 32 11.25 10.78 9.33
N GLY A 33 11.63 12.06 9.33
CA GLY A 33 12.66 12.58 10.23
C GLY A 33 14.06 11.95 10.16
N GLY A 34 14.50 11.43 9.00
CA GLY A 34 15.82 10.80 8.90
C GLY A 34 15.83 9.35 9.33
N GLN A 35 14.71 8.63 9.15
CA GLN A 35 14.65 7.18 9.32
C GLN A 35 14.50 6.44 7.98
N LYS A 36 15.20 5.30 7.83
CA LYS A 36 15.14 4.35 6.72
C LYS A 36 14.36 3.13 7.16
N VAL A 37 13.76 2.43 6.20
CA VAL A 37 13.16 1.14 6.47
C VAL A 37 14.25 0.06 6.60
N ILE A 38 14.18 -0.79 7.63
CA ILE A 38 15.12 -1.88 7.86
C ILE A 38 14.47 -3.20 7.43
N GLY A 39 15.23 -3.99 6.69
CA GLY A 39 14.79 -5.27 6.15
C GLY A 39 15.91 -5.93 5.35
N SER A 40 15.66 -7.15 4.86
CA SER A 40 16.50 -7.73 3.82
C SER A 40 16.20 -7.03 2.50
N TYR A 41 17.24 -6.82 1.69
CA TYR A 41 17.08 -6.15 0.42
C TYR A 41 18.03 -6.70 -0.64
N THR A 42 17.58 -6.59 -1.88
CA THR A 42 18.42 -6.75 -3.06
C THR A 42 18.95 -5.39 -3.49
N LEU A 43 20.29 -5.27 -3.57
CA LEU A 43 20.97 -4.04 -3.96
C LEU A 43 21.18 -3.98 -5.47
N HIS A 44 20.70 -2.91 -6.10
CA HIS A 44 20.95 -2.59 -7.50
C HIS A 44 21.75 -1.29 -7.59
N LYS A 45 22.95 -1.35 -8.17
CA LYS A 45 23.84 -0.19 -8.31
C LYS A 45 23.63 0.52 -9.64
N THR A 46 23.87 1.83 -9.64
CA THR A 46 23.88 2.67 -10.86
C THR A 46 22.54 2.65 -11.59
N VAL A 47 21.43 2.66 -10.85
CA VAL A 47 20.08 2.71 -11.42
C VAL A 47 19.40 4.03 -11.11
N SER A 48 18.60 4.52 -12.06
CA SER A 48 17.74 5.66 -11.82
C SER A 48 16.61 5.29 -10.85
N ASN A 49 16.03 6.29 -10.19
CA ASN A 49 14.86 6.08 -9.33
C ASN A 49 13.72 5.38 -10.10
N VAL A 50 13.41 5.84 -11.31
CA VAL A 50 12.38 5.24 -12.18
C VAL A 50 12.68 3.76 -12.47
N ARG A 51 13.95 3.41 -12.69
CA ARG A 51 14.34 2.02 -12.89
C ARG A 51 14.19 1.21 -11.60
N CYS A 52 14.53 1.77 -10.45
CA CYS A 52 14.35 1.14 -9.14
C CYS A 52 12.87 0.82 -8.86
N ALA A 53 11.98 1.79 -9.11
CA ALA A 53 10.53 1.58 -9.05
C ALA A 53 10.05 0.44 -9.93
N ASN A 54 10.55 0.39 -11.17
CA ASN A 54 10.19 -0.67 -12.12
C ASN A 54 10.71 -2.04 -11.66
N ILE A 55 11.90 -2.11 -11.05
CA ILE A 55 12.41 -3.35 -10.47
C ILE A 55 11.47 -3.80 -9.35
N CYS A 56 11.19 -2.94 -8.36
CA CYS A 56 10.28 -3.28 -7.26
C CYS A 56 8.91 -3.74 -7.78
N TYR A 57 8.30 -3.03 -8.73
CA TYR A 57 7.03 -3.43 -9.34
C TYR A 57 7.04 -4.85 -9.93
N ASN A 58 8.16 -5.26 -10.54
CA ASN A 58 8.29 -6.59 -11.14
C ASN A 58 8.84 -7.64 -10.18
N THR A 59 9.25 -7.25 -8.97
CA THR A 59 9.69 -8.17 -7.93
C THR A 59 8.46 -8.61 -7.14
N PRO A 60 8.08 -9.90 -7.17
CA PRO A 60 6.96 -10.40 -6.37
C PRO A 60 7.14 -10.06 -4.89
N GLY A 61 6.12 -9.47 -4.27
CA GLY A 61 6.16 -9.10 -2.86
C GLY A 61 6.98 -7.85 -2.54
N CYS A 62 7.46 -7.08 -3.52
CA CYS A 62 8.07 -5.79 -3.23
C CYS A 62 7.04 -4.67 -3.13
N TRP A 63 7.06 -3.99 -1.98
CA TRP A 63 6.17 -2.87 -1.68
C TRP A 63 6.91 -1.56 -1.47
N LEU A 64 8.18 -1.68 -1.10
CA LEU A 64 9.05 -0.58 -0.76
C LEU A 64 10.38 -0.74 -1.44
N TYR A 65 10.92 0.38 -1.88
CA TYR A 65 12.32 0.45 -2.27
C TYR A 65 12.95 1.71 -1.68
N THR A 66 14.24 1.64 -1.39
CA THR A 66 15.02 2.84 -1.12
C THR A 66 15.85 3.20 -2.35
N TRP A 67 16.07 4.50 -2.55
CA TRP A 67 16.95 5.00 -3.59
C TRP A 67 17.86 6.08 -3.03
N ASP A 68 19.16 5.88 -3.16
CA ASP A 68 20.19 6.83 -2.79
C ASP A 68 20.37 7.87 -3.91
N THR A 69 20.01 9.10 -3.60
CA THR A 69 20.07 10.23 -4.54
C THR A 69 21.48 10.56 -5.01
N VAL A 70 22.51 10.22 -4.23
CA VAL A 70 23.93 10.47 -4.53
C VAL A 70 24.57 9.25 -5.16
N ASN A 71 24.52 8.09 -4.48
CA ASN A 71 25.21 6.88 -4.93
C ASN A 71 24.50 6.17 -6.08
N LYS A 72 23.25 6.56 -6.40
CA LYS A 72 22.40 5.92 -7.42
C LYS A 72 22.20 4.43 -7.13
N GLU A 73 22.13 4.09 -5.85
CA GLU A 73 21.89 2.74 -5.37
C GLU A 73 20.42 2.57 -5.01
N CYS A 74 19.87 1.44 -5.43
CA CYS A 74 18.49 1.05 -5.21
C CYS A 74 18.47 -0.18 -4.32
N GLN A 75 17.71 -0.15 -3.24
CA GLN A 75 17.50 -1.30 -2.37
C GLN A 75 16.03 -1.68 -2.50
N VAL A 76 15.78 -2.83 -3.13
CA VAL A 76 14.46 -3.42 -3.23
C VAL A 76 14.28 -4.27 -1.98
N LEU A 77 13.34 -3.88 -1.10
CA LEU A 77 13.15 -4.56 0.17
C LEU A 77 12.38 -5.87 -0.09
N ASP A 78 13.00 -6.98 0.29
CA ASP A 78 12.49 -8.34 0.09
C ASP A 78 11.65 -8.82 1.29
N PHE A 79 12.03 -8.37 2.50
CA PHE A 79 11.32 -8.64 3.75
C PHE A 79 11.58 -7.49 4.71
N LEU A 80 10.57 -7.11 5.49
CA LEU A 80 10.66 -6.04 6.48
C LEU A 80 10.82 -6.63 7.87
N ASP A 81 11.74 -6.09 8.66
CA ASP A 81 12.02 -6.65 9.98
C ASP A 81 10.87 -6.39 10.96
N ASP A 82 10.31 -7.48 11.50
CA ASP A 82 9.17 -7.50 12.44
C ASP A 82 9.42 -6.73 13.73
N LEU A 83 10.69 -6.54 14.13
CA LEU A 83 11.06 -5.99 15.44
C LEU A 83 11.44 -4.51 15.38
N ILE A 84 11.97 -4.04 14.25
CA ILE A 84 12.35 -2.64 14.02
C ILE A 84 12.20 -2.34 12.52
N THR A 85 11.08 -1.74 12.13
CA THR A 85 10.87 -1.37 10.73
C THR A 85 11.65 -0.12 10.33
N THR A 86 12.19 0.67 11.28
CA THR A 86 12.94 1.90 10.97
C THR A 86 14.22 2.13 11.77
N GLY A 87 15.24 2.72 11.13
CA GLY A 87 16.47 3.18 11.80
C GLY A 87 17.06 4.42 11.11
N PRO A 88 18.16 5.02 11.57
CA PRO A 88 18.67 6.26 10.98
C PRO A 88 19.02 6.11 9.48
N ALA A 89 18.51 7.02 8.65
CA ALA A 89 18.78 7.14 7.22
C ALA A 89 19.87 8.19 6.96
N PRO A 90 20.79 7.93 6.02
CA PRO A 90 21.55 8.99 5.39
C PRO A 90 20.60 10.03 4.77
N SER A 91 20.98 11.31 4.82
CA SER A 91 20.20 12.41 4.22
C SER A 91 20.02 12.29 2.71
N THR A 92 20.77 11.39 2.06
CA THR A 92 20.71 11.08 0.62
C THR A 92 19.72 9.98 0.28
N LEU A 93 19.34 9.15 1.25
CA LEU A 93 18.48 7.99 1.04
C LEU A 93 17.01 8.42 1.06
N ARG A 94 16.21 7.88 0.15
CA ARG A 94 14.76 8.13 0.07
C ARG A 94 14.05 6.79 -0.02
N THR A 95 13.03 6.58 0.80
CA THR A 95 12.16 5.39 0.72
C THR A 95 10.93 5.73 -0.09
N TYR A 96 10.55 4.84 -0.99
CA TYR A 96 9.39 4.97 -1.86
C TYR A 96 8.52 3.73 -1.67
N TYR A 97 7.22 3.86 -1.92
CA TYR A 97 6.33 2.73 -2.08
C TYR A 97 5.81 2.64 -3.51
N VAL A 98 5.40 1.44 -3.90
CA VAL A 98 4.70 1.21 -5.18
C VAL A 98 3.20 1.20 -4.89
N ASP A 99 2.44 2.06 -5.56
CA ASP A 99 0.98 2.18 -5.44
C ASP A 99 0.20 1.04 -6.11
N SER A 100 0.91 0.03 -6.59
CA SER A 100 0.38 -1.12 -7.31
C SER A 100 1.12 -2.41 -6.95
N ILE A 101 0.37 -3.47 -6.61
CA ILE A 101 0.86 -4.82 -6.25
C ILE A 101 0.12 -5.83 -7.10
N ASN A 102 0.85 -6.72 -7.78
CA ASN A 102 0.25 -7.73 -8.68
C ASN A 102 -0.73 -7.10 -9.68
N ASP A 103 -0.36 -5.96 -10.27
CA ASP A 103 -1.18 -5.14 -11.17
C ASP A 103 -2.44 -4.50 -10.55
N LYS A 104 -2.70 -4.68 -9.25
CA LYS A 104 -3.79 -4.03 -8.52
C LYS A 104 -3.31 -2.74 -7.86
N LYS A 105 -4.06 -1.66 -8.04
CA LYS A 105 -3.77 -0.35 -7.46
C LYS A 105 -4.32 -0.27 -6.04
N ILE A 106 -3.52 0.25 -5.11
CA ILE A 106 -3.92 0.48 -3.73
C ILE A 106 -4.30 1.95 -3.54
N ILE A 107 -5.55 2.22 -3.18
CA ILE A 107 -6.08 3.57 -2.99
C ILE A 107 -6.89 3.69 -1.69
N GLU A 108 -6.99 4.89 -1.14
CA GLU A 108 -7.90 5.16 -0.02
C GLU A 108 -9.31 5.48 -0.52
N THR A 109 -10.32 5.23 0.32
CA THR A 109 -11.68 5.74 0.08
C THR A 109 -11.69 7.27 0.10
N PRO A 110 -12.55 7.93 -0.69
CA PRO A 110 -12.57 9.39 -0.82
C PRO A 110 -13.01 10.12 0.46
N SER A 111 -13.72 9.42 1.35
CA SER A 111 -14.18 9.94 2.63
C SER A 111 -14.05 8.88 3.73
N THR A 112 -14.09 9.34 4.98
CA THR A 112 -14.31 8.46 6.12
C THR A 112 -15.76 8.01 6.14
N SER A 113 -16.00 6.75 6.50
CA SER A 113 -17.34 6.15 6.55
C SER A 113 -17.32 4.97 7.52
N THR A 114 -18.41 4.21 7.66
CA THR A 114 -18.33 2.90 8.34
C THR A 114 -17.57 1.89 7.49
N TRP A 115 -17.17 0.75 8.08
CA TRP A 115 -16.47 -0.32 7.35
C TRP A 115 -17.26 -0.80 6.13
N THR A 116 -18.56 -1.05 6.30
CA THR A 116 -19.44 -1.49 5.20
C THR A 116 -19.51 -0.44 4.09
N GLN A 117 -19.69 0.83 4.44
CA GLN A 117 -19.72 1.91 3.46
C GLN A 117 -18.38 2.09 2.75
N SER A 118 -17.25 1.86 3.44
CA SER A 118 -15.93 1.89 2.81
C SER A 118 -15.79 0.74 1.82
N ASN A 119 -16.30 -0.46 2.16
CA ASN A 119 -16.34 -1.58 1.23
C ASN A 119 -17.20 -1.30 -0.02
N ASP A 120 -18.36 -0.68 0.17
CA ASP A 120 -19.22 -0.26 -0.94
C ASP A 120 -18.51 0.79 -1.81
N SER A 121 -17.78 1.71 -1.19
CA SER A 121 -16.96 2.69 -1.91
C SER A 121 -15.87 2.01 -2.73
N CYS A 122 -15.14 1.03 -2.19
CA CYS A 122 -14.15 0.25 -2.94
C CYS A 122 -14.79 -0.49 -4.11
N SER A 123 -15.97 -1.07 -3.88
CA SER A 123 -16.76 -1.76 -4.91
C SER A 123 -17.16 -0.81 -6.06
N SER A 124 -17.55 0.43 -5.74
CA SER A 124 -17.89 1.45 -6.75
C SER A 124 -16.69 1.86 -7.62
N MET A 125 -15.47 1.68 -7.11
CA MET A 125 -14.22 1.94 -7.82
C MET A 125 -13.71 0.73 -8.62
N GLY A 126 -14.49 -0.36 -8.68
CA GLY A 126 -14.14 -1.59 -9.39
C GLY A 126 -13.30 -2.58 -8.58
N GLY A 127 -13.21 -2.39 -7.26
CA GLY A 127 -12.37 -3.22 -6.39
C GLY A 127 -13.04 -3.62 -5.09
N ARG A 128 -12.25 -3.79 -4.03
CA ARG A 128 -12.72 -4.20 -2.69
C ARG A 128 -11.77 -3.71 -1.60
N LEU A 129 -12.18 -3.79 -0.34
CA LEU A 129 -11.26 -3.51 0.76
C LEU A 129 -10.05 -4.46 0.68
N PHE A 130 -8.86 -3.88 0.76
CA PHE A 130 -7.59 -4.56 0.67
C PHE A 130 -7.32 -5.37 1.94
N LEU A 131 -6.97 -6.65 1.79
CA LEU A 131 -6.50 -7.49 2.89
C LEU A 131 -4.97 -7.58 2.86
N PRO A 132 -4.26 -7.08 3.88
CA PRO A 132 -2.82 -7.26 3.96
C PRO A 132 -2.42 -8.73 4.17
N GLU A 133 -1.40 -9.17 3.43
CA GLU A 133 -0.91 -10.57 3.49
C GLU A 133 -0.03 -10.86 4.72
N ASP A 134 0.62 -9.83 5.26
CA ASP A 134 1.47 -9.89 6.45
C ASP A 134 1.34 -8.64 7.35
N ASN A 135 2.09 -8.69 8.46
CA ASN A 135 2.13 -7.69 9.51
C ASN A 135 2.59 -6.31 9.06
N THR A 136 3.53 -6.25 8.13
CA THR A 136 4.26 -5.03 7.88
C THR A 136 3.45 -4.07 7.02
N TYR A 137 2.49 -4.59 6.27
CA TYR A 137 1.58 -3.76 5.49
C TYR A 137 0.79 -2.78 6.33
N CYS A 138 0.34 -3.12 7.54
CA CYS A 138 -0.38 -2.15 8.36
C CYS A 138 0.50 -0.95 8.72
N TYR A 139 1.77 -1.19 9.05
CA TYR A 139 2.75 -0.13 9.28
C TYR A 139 2.92 0.75 8.04
N ILE A 140 3.09 0.15 6.87
CA ILE A 140 3.21 0.86 5.60
C ILE A 140 1.96 1.68 5.31
N LEU A 141 0.78 1.07 5.36
CA LEU A 141 -0.49 1.71 5.02
C LEU A 141 -0.74 2.93 5.90
N ASN A 142 -0.61 2.80 7.23
CA ASN A 142 -0.80 3.93 8.13
C ASN A 142 0.18 5.08 7.83
N HIS A 143 1.44 4.79 7.49
CA HIS A 143 2.43 5.81 7.12
C HIS A 143 2.20 6.43 5.73
N VAL A 144 1.87 5.62 4.72
CA VAL A 144 1.66 6.04 3.33
C VAL A 144 0.47 6.98 3.19
N PHE A 145 -0.61 6.65 3.91
CA PHE A 145 -1.82 7.45 3.89
C PHE A 145 -1.82 8.53 4.98
N GLY A 146 -0.88 8.47 5.94
CA GLY A 146 -0.79 9.44 7.03
C GLY A 146 -1.97 9.31 8.01
N GLU A 147 -2.54 8.12 8.11
CA GLU A 147 -3.76 7.83 8.85
C GLU A 147 -3.42 6.87 10.00
N ASN A 148 -3.83 7.20 11.22
CA ASN A 148 -3.60 6.34 12.39
C ASN A 148 -4.46 5.07 12.37
N ARG A 149 -5.58 5.09 11.63
CA ARG A 149 -6.48 3.96 11.47
C ARG A 149 -7.08 3.90 10.07
N LEU A 150 -7.04 2.71 9.47
CA LEU A 150 -7.54 2.44 8.12
C LEU A 150 -8.30 1.12 8.10
N PHE A 151 -9.49 1.07 7.51
CA PHE A 151 -10.19 -0.20 7.32
C PHE A 151 -9.52 -1.07 6.26
N ILE A 152 -9.53 -2.38 6.52
CA ILE A 152 -8.98 -3.43 5.65
C ILE A 152 -10.03 -4.52 5.41
N GLY A 153 -9.80 -5.34 4.39
CA GLY A 153 -10.70 -6.36 3.87
C GLY A 153 -10.79 -7.63 4.72
N MET A 154 -11.07 -7.46 6.02
CA MET A 154 -11.22 -8.53 6.97
C MET A 154 -12.48 -8.34 7.81
N TRP A 155 -13.23 -9.40 8.03
CA TRP A 155 -14.47 -9.39 8.81
C TRP A 155 -14.73 -10.75 9.48
N ARG A 156 -15.67 -10.81 10.43
CA ARG A 156 -16.11 -12.05 11.09
C ARG A 156 -17.60 -12.03 11.39
N PHE A 157 -18.18 -13.20 11.62
CA PHE A 157 -19.59 -13.30 11.99
C PHE A 157 -19.82 -12.91 13.46
N PRO A 158 -20.90 -12.18 13.79
CA PRO A 158 -21.26 -11.92 15.19
C PRO A 158 -21.51 -13.20 16.01
N SER A 159 -21.95 -14.27 15.37
CA SER A 159 -22.22 -15.58 15.99
C SER A 159 -20.97 -16.45 16.16
N ASP A 160 -19.88 -16.15 15.44
CA ASP A 160 -18.62 -16.88 15.53
C ASP A 160 -17.46 -15.90 15.47
N THR A 161 -16.92 -15.59 16.65
CA THR A 161 -15.85 -14.61 16.79
C THR A 161 -14.45 -15.23 16.65
N THR A 162 -14.36 -16.54 16.41
CA THR A 162 -13.10 -17.30 16.38
C THR A 162 -12.44 -17.31 15.00
N VAL A 163 -13.23 -17.09 13.95
CA VAL A 163 -12.77 -17.14 12.56
C VAL A 163 -12.92 -15.78 11.88
N TRP A 164 -11.86 -15.34 11.22
CA TRP A 164 -11.83 -14.15 10.39
C TRP A 164 -11.81 -14.54 8.91
N TYR A 165 -12.50 -13.74 8.10
CA TYR A 165 -12.71 -13.97 6.68
C TYR A 165 -12.18 -12.79 5.87
N ASN A 166 -11.61 -13.10 4.70
CA ASN A 166 -11.28 -12.11 3.69
C ASN A 166 -12.53 -11.71 2.88
N MET A 167 -12.34 -10.81 1.91
CA MET A 167 -13.43 -10.37 1.03
C MET A 167 -13.95 -11.45 0.07
N ASP A 168 -13.22 -12.56 -0.10
CA ASP A 168 -13.65 -13.75 -0.87
C ASP A 168 -14.43 -14.76 0.00
N GLY A 169 -14.62 -14.49 1.29
CA GLY A 169 -15.25 -15.43 2.23
C GLY A 169 -14.36 -16.61 2.61
N GLN A 170 -13.07 -16.56 2.26
CA GLN A 170 -12.08 -17.53 2.72
C GLN A 170 -11.54 -17.12 4.08
N THR A 171 -11.19 -18.09 4.92
CA THR A 171 -10.53 -17.79 6.19
C THR A 171 -9.23 -17.02 5.92
N THR A 172 -9.00 -15.93 6.65
CA THR A 172 -7.75 -15.16 6.51
C THR A 172 -6.54 -15.99 6.93
N PHE A 173 -5.34 -15.45 6.68
CA PHE A 173 -4.08 -16.03 7.15
C PHE A 173 -4.15 -16.47 8.62
N PRO A 174 -3.48 -17.58 9.00
CA PRO A 174 -3.58 -18.16 10.33
C PRO A 174 -3.07 -17.25 11.47
N ARG A 175 -2.33 -16.18 11.17
CA ARG A 175 -1.84 -15.19 12.15
C ARG A 175 -1.71 -13.79 11.55
N PRO A 176 -2.80 -13.01 11.46
CA PRO A 176 -2.69 -11.57 11.27
C PRO A 176 -1.86 -10.98 12.41
N ALA A 177 -1.17 -9.89 12.14
CA ALA A 177 -0.31 -9.20 13.10
C ALA A 177 -1.11 -8.32 14.03
N TRP A 178 -1.91 -8.98 14.85
CA TRP A 178 -2.71 -8.32 15.85
C TRP A 178 -1.83 -7.43 16.72
N GLY A 179 -2.31 -6.21 16.95
CA GLY A 179 -1.73 -5.37 17.97
C GLY A 179 -1.75 -6.07 19.33
N PRO A 180 -0.89 -5.67 20.27
CA PRO A 180 -0.88 -6.25 21.60
C PRO A 180 -2.28 -6.30 22.23
N GLY A 181 -2.75 -7.51 22.52
CA GLY A 181 -4.07 -7.77 23.11
C GLY A 181 -5.22 -7.95 22.10
N GLN A 182 -4.97 -7.89 20.79
CA GLN A 182 -5.98 -8.05 19.75
C GLN A 182 -6.04 -9.47 19.16
N PRO A 183 -7.16 -9.87 18.54
CA PRO A 183 -8.46 -9.19 18.57
C PRO A 183 -9.13 -9.37 19.93
N ASN A 184 -9.60 -8.27 20.53
CA ASN A 184 -10.14 -8.29 21.90
C ASN A 184 -11.66 -8.34 21.96
N ASN A 185 -12.35 -8.14 20.84
CA ASN A 185 -13.79 -8.10 20.76
C ASN A 185 -14.44 -7.23 21.85
N TYR A 186 -13.95 -6.01 22.04
CA TYR A 186 -14.41 -5.04 23.00
C TYR A 186 -15.95 -4.91 23.00
N TYR A 187 -16.54 -5.14 24.18
CA TYR A 187 -17.98 -5.23 24.42
C TYR A 187 -18.75 -6.21 23.53
N GLY A 188 -18.05 -7.17 22.92
CA GLY A 188 -18.64 -8.15 22.02
C GLY A 188 -19.14 -7.56 20.71
N LYS A 189 -18.61 -6.42 20.23
CA LYS A 189 -19.15 -5.63 19.11
C LYS A 189 -18.18 -5.39 17.96
N GLN A 190 -16.99 -5.99 17.97
CA GLN A 190 -15.98 -5.74 16.94
C GLN A 190 -15.96 -6.90 15.93
N TYR A 191 -16.33 -6.61 14.69
CA TYR A 191 -16.53 -7.65 13.67
C TYR A 191 -15.77 -7.39 12.38
N TYR A 192 -14.98 -6.32 12.34
CA TYR A 192 -14.28 -5.87 11.15
C TYR A 192 -12.80 -5.60 11.48
N GLY A 193 -11.94 -5.66 10.47
CA GLY A 193 -10.50 -5.39 10.61
C GLY A 193 -10.12 -3.96 10.24
N SER A 194 -9.12 -3.44 10.93
CA SER A 194 -8.42 -2.20 10.60
C SER A 194 -6.92 -2.33 10.82
N CYS A 195 -6.13 -1.54 10.10
CA CYS A 195 -4.76 -1.23 10.49
C CYS A 195 -4.78 -0.01 11.42
N SER A 196 -4.33 -0.19 12.66
CA SER A 196 -4.26 0.84 13.70
C SER A 196 -2.83 0.95 14.24
N ASN A 197 -2.22 2.12 14.11
CA ASN A 197 -0.84 2.39 14.57
C ASN A 197 0.17 1.34 14.07
N GLY A 198 0.00 0.88 12.84
CA GLY A 198 0.88 -0.08 12.18
C GLY A 198 0.62 -1.56 12.49
N MET A 199 -0.40 -1.88 13.27
CA MET A 199 -0.78 -3.25 13.62
C MET A 199 -2.25 -3.51 13.29
N VAL A 200 -2.66 -4.78 13.22
CA VAL A 200 -4.05 -5.17 12.97
C VAL A 200 -4.89 -5.00 14.25
N ASP A 201 -6.10 -4.45 14.12
CA ASP A 201 -7.05 -4.21 15.21
C ASP A 201 -8.47 -4.55 14.77
N ASP A 202 -9.28 -5.11 15.67
CA ASP A 202 -10.70 -5.34 15.40
C ASP A 202 -11.54 -4.11 15.78
N VAL A 203 -12.58 -3.84 14.99
CA VAL A 203 -13.39 -2.63 15.12
C VAL A 203 -14.87 -2.91 15.01
N SER A 204 -15.67 -2.10 15.70
CA SER A 204 -17.12 -2.17 15.62
C SER A 204 -17.64 -1.46 14.37
N ILE A 205 -18.86 -1.79 13.99
CA ILE A 205 -19.54 -1.18 12.84
C ILE A 205 -19.69 0.34 12.95
N THR A 206 -19.64 0.90 14.17
CA THR A 206 -19.85 2.32 14.43
C THR A 206 -18.58 3.16 14.25
N TYR A 207 -17.41 2.54 14.07
CA TYR A 207 -16.19 3.30 13.78
C TYR A 207 -16.31 3.97 12.42
N ILE A 208 -15.79 5.20 12.34
CA ILE A 208 -15.76 5.98 11.10
C ILE A 208 -14.30 6.25 10.74
N ASN A 209 -13.81 5.64 9.67
CA ASN A 209 -12.45 5.80 9.15
C ASN A 209 -12.46 5.68 7.62
N LYS A 210 -11.34 6.00 6.97
CA LYS A 210 -11.14 5.64 5.57
C LYS A 210 -10.87 4.15 5.45
N GLY A 211 -11.25 3.57 4.31
CA GLY A 211 -10.82 2.23 3.90
C GLY A 211 -9.67 2.28 2.92
N ILE A 212 -8.91 1.20 2.84
CA ILE A 212 -7.94 0.96 1.76
C ILE A 212 -8.54 -0.05 0.80
N CYS A 213 -8.55 0.31 -0.48
CA CYS A 213 -9.08 -0.49 -1.56
C CYS A 213 -7.95 -1.07 -2.42
N GLU A 214 -8.11 -2.31 -2.86
CA GLU A 214 -7.43 -2.85 -4.03
C GLU A 214 -8.36 -2.74 -5.25
N VAL A 215 -7.92 -2.06 -6.32
CA VAL A 215 -8.67 -1.84 -7.57
C VAL A 215 -7.88 -2.22 -8.80
#